data_AF-R5BP32-F1
#
_entry.id   AF-R5BP32-F1
#
_cell.length_a   1.000
_cell.length_b   1.000
_cell.length_c   1.000
_cell.angle_alpha   90.00
_cell.angle_beta   90.00
_cell.angle_gamma   90.00
#
_symmetry.space_group_name_H-M   'P 1'
#
loop_
_entity.id
_entity.type
_entity.pdbx_description
1 polymer ?
#
loop_
_entity_poly.entity_id
_entity_poly.type
_entity_poly.pdbx_seq_one_letter_code
_entity_poly.pdbx_strand_id
1 'polypeptide(L)'
;MVIDGYTRDLDGTIELKFPVYSKGLMPRGPIKKAEGNINTTITCAGVVVEPGDLVCGDSDGVCVIPKKYIEIVLSAAEEKALYEDNRNKTIAAYREAKKNGTELPQLAPQWVVEMQQNK
;
A
#
# COMPACT_ATOMS: atom_id res chain seq x y z
N MET A 1 -13.65 -3.67 1.61
CA MET A 1 -14.13 -3.36 2.99
C MET A 1 -12.97 -3.50 3.96
N VAL A 2 -12.84 -2.57 4.91
CA VAL A 2 -11.78 -2.57 5.93
C VAL A 2 -12.44 -2.58 7.30
N ILE A 3 -12.04 -3.51 8.17
CA ILE A 3 -12.65 -3.70 9.50
C ILE A 3 -11.54 -3.87 10.54
N ASP A 4 -11.58 -3.04 11.58
CA ASP A 4 -10.75 -3.20 12.78
C ASP A 4 -11.34 -4.26 13.73
N GLY A 5 -11.40 -5.51 13.25
CA GLY A 5 -12.12 -6.60 13.90
C GLY A 5 -12.11 -7.87 13.05
N TYR A 6 -13.02 -8.79 13.35
CA TYR A 6 -13.13 -10.09 12.66
C TYR A 6 -14.29 -10.12 11.67
N THR A 7 -14.17 -10.95 10.63
CA THR A 7 -15.22 -11.18 9.62
C THR A 7 -15.68 -12.62 9.61
N ARG A 8 -16.77 -12.88 8.89
CA ARG A 8 -17.32 -14.22 8.64
C ARG A 8 -17.61 -14.38 7.16
N ASP A 9 -18.06 -15.58 6.78
CA ASP A 9 -18.49 -15.89 5.42
C ASP A 9 -17.36 -15.70 4.38
N LEU A 10 -16.18 -16.28 4.70
CA LEU A 10 -14.97 -16.19 3.86
C LEU A 10 -15.24 -16.67 2.44
N ASP A 11 -15.81 -17.86 2.28
CA ASP A 11 -16.03 -18.47 0.97
C ASP A 11 -16.93 -17.59 0.09
N GLY A 12 -18.02 -17.05 0.66
CA GLY A 12 -18.90 -16.13 -0.05
C GLY A 12 -18.20 -14.83 -0.42
N THR A 13 -17.35 -14.29 0.45
CA THR A 13 -16.56 -13.08 0.16
C THR A 13 -15.57 -13.31 -1.00
N ILE A 14 -14.92 -14.46 -1.02
CA ILE A 14 -13.99 -14.87 -2.09
C ILE A 14 -14.75 -15.06 -3.41
N GLU A 15 -15.88 -15.76 -3.38
CA GLU A 15 -16.73 -15.99 -4.56
C GLU A 15 -17.19 -14.68 -5.19
N LEU A 16 -17.59 -13.71 -4.35
CA LEU A 16 -18.00 -12.37 -4.77
C LEU A 16 -16.83 -11.50 -5.25
N LYS A 17 -15.58 -11.96 -5.10
CA LYS A 17 -14.36 -11.17 -5.34
C LYS A 17 -14.40 -9.83 -4.60
N PHE A 18 -14.98 -9.84 -3.40
CA PHE A 18 -15.13 -8.64 -2.59
C PHE A 18 -13.91 -8.50 -1.67
N PRO A 19 -13.01 -7.53 -1.87
CA PRO A 19 -11.81 -7.43 -1.06
C PRO A 19 -12.16 -7.06 0.38
N VAL A 20 -11.70 -7.85 1.35
CA VAL A 20 -11.97 -7.67 2.79
C VAL A 20 -10.67 -7.72 3.60
N TYR A 21 -10.42 -6.63 4.32
CA TYR A 21 -9.29 -6.46 5.24
C TYR A 21 -9.79 -6.54 6.66
N SER A 22 -9.25 -7.47 7.45
CA SER A 22 -9.68 -7.72 8.82
C SER A 22 -8.56 -8.32 9.67
N LYS A 23 -8.73 -8.33 10.99
CA LYS A 23 -7.81 -9.00 11.93
C LYS A 23 -7.89 -10.52 11.88
N GLY A 24 -8.90 -11.08 11.19
CA GLY A 24 -9.07 -12.52 11.02
C GLY A 24 -10.53 -12.92 10.89
N LEU A 25 -10.79 -14.22 11.06
CA LEU A 25 -12.10 -14.82 10.87
C LEU A 25 -12.74 -15.23 12.20
N MET A 26 -14.04 -14.95 12.37
CA MET A 26 -14.84 -15.34 13.52
C MET A 26 -16.25 -15.72 13.04
N PRO A 27 -16.65 -17.00 13.09
CA PRO A 27 -17.99 -17.43 12.63
C PRO A 27 -19.11 -16.94 13.55
N ARG A 28 -18.79 -16.61 14.82
CA ARG A 28 -19.76 -16.13 15.79
C ARG A 28 -20.32 -14.77 15.36
N GLY A 29 -21.65 -14.68 15.26
CA GLY A 29 -22.33 -13.44 14.92
C GLY A 29 -22.13 -12.32 15.96
N PRO A 30 -22.14 -11.04 15.54
CA PRO A 30 -22.09 -9.91 16.45
C PRO A 30 -23.40 -9.80 17.25
N ILE A 31 -23.33 -9.17 18.43
CA ILE A 31 -24.51 -8.84 19.24
C ILE A 31 -24.92 -7.41 18.91
N LYS A 32 -26.19 -7.18 18.59
CA LYS A 32 -26.76 -5.84 18.32
C LYS A 32 -27.08 -5.12 19.64
N LYS A 33 -26.05 -4.75 20.40
CA LYS A 33 -26.19 -4.24 21.77
C LYS A 33 -26.24 -2.71 21.89
N ALA A 34 -25.66 -1.99 20.93
CA ALA A 34 -25.57 -0.53 20.96
C ALA A 34 -25.74 0.04 19.56
N GLU A 35 -26.23 1.28 19.50
CA GLU A 35 -26.22 2.07 18.28
C GLU A 35 -24.78 2.42 17.92
N GLY A 36 -24.47 2.30 16.64
CA GLY A 36 -23.18 2.73 16.07
C GLY A 36 -23.30 4.14 15.50
N ASN A 37 -22.15 4.73 15.19
CA ASN A 37 -22.09 5.98 14.44
C ASN A 37 -21.80 5.68 12.96
N ILE A 38 -22.37 6.49 12.07
CA ILE A 38 -22.11 6.45 10.62
C ILE A 38 -21.60 7.83 10.21
N ASN A 39 -20.66 7.88 9.27
CA ASN A 39 -20.06 9.14 8.78
C ASN A 39 -19.53 10.04 9.91
N THR A 40 -18.89 9.43 10.90
CA THR A 40 -18.13 10.13 11.94
C THR A 40 -16.66 9.73 11.85
N THR A 41 -15.79 10.54 12.43
CA THR A 41 -14.36 10.20 12.58
C THR A 41 -14.21 8.98 13.47
N ILE A 42 -13.41 8.02 13.01
CA ILE A 42 -13.10 6.78 13.75
C ILE A 42 -11.60 6.59 13.89
N THR A 43 -11.21 5.71 14.80
CA THR A 43 -9.86 5.12 14.82
C THR A 43 -9.97 3.68 14.35
N CYS A 44 -9.24 3.32 13.31
CA CYS A 44 -9.20 1.99 12.72
C CYS A 44 -7.74 1.53 12.66
N ALA A 45 -7.42 0.44 13.37
CA ALA A 45 -6.06 -0.09 13.49
C ALA A 45 -5.03 0.95 14.00
N GLY A 46 -5.46 1.85 14.88
CA GLY A 46 -4.64 2.94 15.41
C GLY A 46 -4.51 4.17 14.50
N VAL A 47 -5.13 4.15 13.32
CA VAL A 47 -5.14 5.27 12.36
C VAL A 47 -6.46 6.04 12.47
N VAL A 48 -6.39 7.37 12.51
CA VAL A 48 -7.57 8.24 12.44
C VAL A 48 -8.09 8.25 11.01
N VAL A 49 -9.38 8.00 10.84
CA VAL A 49 -10.06 8.01 9.53
C VAL A 49 -11.24 8.95 9.61
N GLU A 50 -11.27 9.96 8.73
CA GLU A 50 -12.37 10.89 8.59
C GLU A 50 -13.27 10.51 7.41
N PRO A 51 -14.58 10.83 7.45
CA PRO A 51 -15.45 10.65 6.30
C PRO A 51 -14.93 11.41 5.07
N GLY A 52 -14.68 10.66 3.99
CA GLY A 52 -14.17 11.20 2.72
C GLY A 52 -12.66 11.06 2.52
N ASP A 53 -11.93 10.48 3.47
CA ASP A 53 -10.55 10.04 3.25
C ASP A 53 -10.49 8.91 2.21
N LEU A 54 -9.39 8.88 1.45
CA LEU A 54 -9.15 7.84 0.47
C LEU A 54 -8.51 6.63 1.16
N VAL A 55 -9.14 5.47 1.02
CA VAL A 55 -8.65 4.20 1.58
C VAL A 55 -8.25 3.29 0.43
N CYS A 56 -6.96 2.95 0.38
CA CYS A 56 -6.39 2.03 -0.60
C CYS A 56 -5.96 0.74 0.08
N GLY A 57 -6.11 -0.40 -0.58
CA GLY A 57 -5.63 -1.67 -0.04
C GLY A 57 -5.11 -2.60 -1.13
N ASP A 58 -4.08 -3.38 -0.79
CA ASP A 58 -3.43 -4.37 -1.64
C ASP A 58 -3.03 -5.62 -0.82
N SER A 59 -2.00 -6.37 -1.22
CA SER A 59 -1.51 -7.52 -0.47
C SER A 59 -0.70 -7.17 0.77
N ASP A 60 -0.14 -5.96 0.84
CA ASP A 60 0.71 -5.51 1.94
C ASP A 60 -0.14 -4.95 3.08
N GLY A 61 -1.29 -4.35 2.75
CA GLY A 61 -2.28 -3.98 3.74
C GLY A 61 -3.22 -2.88 3.26
N VAL A 62 -3.47 -1.92 4.15
CA VAL A 62 -4.38 -0.79 3.93
C VAL A 62 -3.66 0.52 4.26
N CYS A 63 -3.79 1.48 3.36
CA CYS A 63 -3.32 2.85 3.54
C CYS A 63 -4.52 3.81 3.57
N VAL A 64 -4.47 4.79 4.46
CA VAL A 64 -5.48 5.86 4.57
C VAL A 64 -4.82 7.18 4.24
N ILE A 65 -5.38 7.90 3.28
CA ILE A 65 -4.88 9.18 2.80
C ILE A 65 -5.93 10.24 3.16
N PRO A 66 -5.59 11.19 4.04
CA PRO A 66 -6.50 12.27 4.40
C PRO A 66 -6.96 13.03 3.17
N LYS A 67 -8.26 13.36 3.08
CA LYS A 67 -8.86 13.97 1.88
C LYS A 67 -8.09 15.17 1.34
N LYS A 68 -7.57 16.02 2.23
CA LYS A 68 -6.80 17.23 1.89
C LYS A 68 -5.44 16.95 1.22
N TYR A 69 -4.92 15.73 1.29
CA TYR A 69 -3.63 15.36 0.74
C TYR A 69 -3.71 14.43 -0.48
N ILE A 70 -4.91 14.05 -0.91
CA ILE A 70 -5.11 13.09 -2.01
C ILE A 70 -4.30 13.49 -3.26
N GLU A 71 -4.44 14.73 -3.73
CA GLU A 71 -3.76 15.19 -4.95
C GLU A 71 -2.22 15.17 -4.83
N ILE A 72 -1.70 15.62 -3.68
CA ILE A 72 -0.25 15.67 -3.43
C ILE A 72 0.32 14.24 -3.36
N VAL A 73 -0.38 13.33 -2.69
CA VAL A 73 0.02 11.93 -2.57
C VAL A 73 -0.05 11.24 -3.93
N LEU A 74 -1.08 11.52 -4.74
CA LEU A 74 -1.22 10.94 -6.08
C LEU A 74 -0.05 11.35 -6.98
N SER A 75 0.27 12.65 -7.08
CA SER A 75 1.40 13.11 -7.91
C SER A 75 2.73 12.50 -7.44
N ALA A 76 2.98 12.45 -6.13
CA ALA A 76 4.19 11.85 -5.59
C ALA A 76 4.26 10.33 -5.85
N ALA A 77 3.13 9.63 -5.79
CA ALA A 77 3.05 8.19 -6.07
C ALA A 77 3.33 7.89 -7.55
N GLU A 78 2.81 8.70 -8.47
CA GLU A 78 3.06 8.56 -9.91
C GLU A 78 4.55 8.78 -10.26
N GLU A 79 5.17 9.83 -9.71
CA GLU A 79 6.60 10.09 -9.88
C GLU A 79 7.43 8.91 -9.35
N LYS A 80 7.06 8.39 -8.17
CA LYS A 80 7.73 7.25 -7.55
C LYS A 80 7.60 5.98 -8.39
N ALA A 81 6.42 5.71 -8.95
CA ALA A 81 6.19 4.56 -9.81
C ALA A 81 7.05 4.60 -11.08
N LEU A 82 7.15 5.77 -11.73
CA LEU A 82 8.01 5.97 -12.90
C LEU A 82 9.50 5.76 -12.56
N TYR A 83 9.94 6.27 -11.41
CA TYR A 83 11.30 6.05 -10.93
C TYR A 83 11.59 4.56 -10.71
N GLU A 84 10.66 3.81 -10.13
CA GLU A 84 10.82 2.38 -9.87
C GLU A 84 10.83 1.54 -11.13
N ASP A 85 10.03 1.85 -12.14
CA ASP A 85 10.05 1.16 -13.44
C ASP A 85 11.44 1.29 -14.11
N ASN A 86 11.97 2.51 -14.17
CA ASN A 86 13.31 2.75 -14.71
C ASN A 86 14.39 2.01 -13.93
N ARG A 87 14.29 2.00 -12.59
CA ARG A 87 15.23 1.30 -11.73
C ARG A 87 15.18 -0.21 -11.90
N ASN A 88 14.00 -0.78 -12.10
CA ASN A 88 13.84 -2.20 -12.39
C ASN A 88 14.49 -2.60 -13.73
N LYS A 89 14.39 -1.76 -14.76
CA LYS A 89 15.09 -1.97 -16.05
C LYS A 89 16.61 -1.95 -15.86
N THR A 90 17.14 -0.99 -15.10
CA THR A 90 18.58 -0.92 -14.81
C THR A 90 19.06 -2.13 -14.02
N ILE A 91 18.29 -2.58 -13.02
CA ILE A 91 18.60 -3.81 -12.26
C ILE A 91 18.62 -5.04 -13.19
N ALA A 92 17.65 -5.16 -14.10
CA ALA A 92 17.60 -6.26 -15.05
C ALA A 92 18.81 -6.24 -16.00
N ALA A 93 19.14 -5.08 -16.57
CA ALA A 93 20.31 -4.89 -17.42
C ALA A 93 21.61 -5.22 -16.68
N TYR A 94 21.73 -4.81 -15.41
CA TYR A 94 22.88 -5.13 -14.57
C TYR A 94 23.04 -6.64 -14.37
N ARG A 95 21.94 -7.36 -14.12
CA ARG A 95 21.97 -8.82 -13.94
C ARG A 95 22.43 -9.54 -15.21
N GLU A 96 21.96 -9.11 -16.37
CA GLU A 96 22.39 -9.66 -17.67
C GLU A 96 23.85 -9.35 -17.97
N ALA A 97 24.28 -8.10 -17.76
CA ALA A 97 25.68 -7.71 -17.98
C ALA A 97 26.64 -8.50 -17.09
N LYS A 98 26.28 -8.70 -15.81
CA LYS A 98 27.07 -9.50 -14.87
C LYS A 98 27.17 -10.96 -15.31
N LYS A 99 26.12 -11.53 -15.90
CA LYS A 99 26.12 -12.91 -16.41
C LYS A 99 26.98 -13.06 -17.66
N ASN A 100 26.96 -12.07 -18.53
CA ASN A 100 27.67 -12.09 -19.81
C ASN A 100 29.12 -11.55 -19.71
N GLY A 101 29.54 -11.06 -18.54
CA GLY A 101 30.87 -10.49 -18.32
C GLY A 101 31.10 -9.16 -19.04
N THR A 102 30.04 -8.43 -19.37
CA THR A 102 30.11 -7.13 -20.04
C THR A 102 30.16 -5.97 -19.05
N GLU A 103 30.35 -4.75 -19.55
CA GLU A 103 30.36 -3.54 -18.73
C GLU A 103 29.06 -3.41 -17.91
N LEU A 104 29.21 -3.10 -16.62
CA LEU A 104 28.13 -3.06 -15.66
C LEU A 104 27.48 -1.68 -15.65
N PRO A 105 26.16 -1.56 -15.90
CA PRO A 105 25.47 -0.28 -15.82
C PRO A 105 25.47 0.24 -14.38
N GLN A 106 25.50 1.56 -14.22
CA GLN A 106 25.50 2.20 -12.92
C GLN A 106 24.18 1.93 -12.17
N LEU A 107 24.27 1.22 -11.05
CA LEU A 107 23.11 0.78 -10.28
C LEU A 107 22.70 1.77 -9.17
N ALA A 108 23.67 2.48 -8.59
CA ALA A 108 23.39 3.38 -7.49
C ALA A 108 22.67 4.65 -8.01
N PRO A 109 21.64 5.14 -7.31
CA PRO A 109 21.02 6.42 -7.63
C PRO A 109 22.03 7.56 -7.63
N GLN A 110 21.79 8.59 -8.45
CA GLN A 110 22.72 9.71 -8.63
C GLN A 110 23.12 10.38 -7.31
N TRP A 111 22.15 10.61 -6.41
CA TRP A 111 22.41 11.21 -5.09
C TRP A 111 23.35 10.35 -4.22
N VAL A 112 23.34 9.02 -4.37
CA VAL A 112 24.27 8.12 -3.65
C VAL A 112 25.68 8.26 -4.21
N VAL A 113 25.81 8.37 -5.53
CA VAL A 113 27.10 8.55 -6.20
C VAL A 113 27.72 9.89 -5.79
N GLU A 114 26.92 10.95 -5.78
CA GLU A 114 27.34 12.29 -5.35
C GLU A 114 27.78 12.29 -3.88
N MET A 115 27.08 11.58 -2.99
CA MET A 115 27.49 11.42 -1.59
C MET A 115 28.81 10.65 -1.43
N GLN A 116 29.12 9.71 -2.32
CA GLN A 116 30.36 8.94 -2.27
C GLN A 116 31.56 9.74 -2.80
N GLN A 117 31.34 10.67 -3.73
CA GLN A 117 32.39 11.53 -4.31
C GLN A 117 32.75 12.72 -3.41
N ASN A 118 31.87 13.12 -2.51
CA ASN A 118 32.08 14.20 -1.53
C ASN A 118 32.66 13.71 -0.18
N LYS A 119 33.26 12.51 -0.14
CA LYS A 119 34.02 11.98 1.00
C LYS A 119 35.49 11.88 0.66
#